data_AF-A0A3N5B802-F1
#
_entry.id   AF-A0A3N5B802-F1
#
_cell.length_a   1.000
_cell.length_b   1.000
_cell.length_c   1.000
_cell.angle_alpha   90.00
_cell.angle_beta   90.00
_cell.angle_gamma   90.00
#
_symmetry.space_group_name_H-M   'P 1'
#
loop_
_entity.id
_entity.type
_entity.pdbx_description
1 polymer ?
#
loop_
_entity_poly.entity_id
_entity_poly.type
_entity_poly.pdbx_seq_one_letter_code
_entity_poly.pdbx_strand_id
1 'polypeptide(L)'
;MYGAEATISGDFDTTVYSVSYIPTNGGEPVEDHKWVIHEELENPGEASLEPGDEVVMNATHMESMEGATATIDSAEQTTVYMVDFVTTDT
;
A
#
# COMPACT_ATOMS: atom_id res chain seq x y z
N MET A 1 -13.18 5.00 -8.49
CA MET A 1 -13.25 3.52 -8.61
C MET A 1 -14.65 2.97 -8.40
N TYR A 2 -15.44 3.47 -7.42
CA TYR A 2 -16.76 2.90 -7.11
C TYR A 2 -17.66 2.81 -8.35
N GLY A 3 -18.16 1.60 -8.65
CA GLY A 3 -19.05 1.35 -9.79
C GLY A 3 -18.36 1.24 -11.16
N ALA A 4 -17.04 1.41 -11.26
CA ALA A 4 -16.31 1.21 -12.50
C ALA A 4 -16.17 -0.29 -12.82
N GLU A 5 -16.38 -0.66 -14.08
CA GLU A 5 -15.97 -1.96 -14.59
C GLU A 5 -14.44 -2.03 -14.66
N ALA A 6 -13.88 -3.16 -14.24
CA ALA A 6 -12.43 -3.36 -14.16
C ALA A 6 -12.03 -4.72 -14.73
N THR A 7 -10.84 -4.79 -15.32
CA THR A 7 -10.20 -6.02 -15.80
C THR A 7 -9.03 -6.36 -14.89
N ILE A 8 -8.95 -7.62 -14.45
CA ILE A 8 -7.78 -8.09 -13.68
C ILE A 8 -6.59 -8.23 -14.63
N SER A 9 -5.50 -7.52 -14.33
CA SER A 9 -4.24 -7.55 -15.09
C SER A 9 -3.13 -8.33 -14.39
N GLY A 10 -3.29 -8.61 -13.09
CA GLY A 10 -2.43 -9.52 -12.33
C GLY A 10 -3.05 -9.91 -10.98
N ASP A 11 -2.62 -11.05 -10.45
CA ASP A 11 -2.96 -11.58 -9.14
C ASP A 11 -1.69 -11.97 -8.38
N PHE A 12 -1.65 -11.64 -7.09
CA PHE A 12 -0.46 -11.84 -6.26
C PHE A 12 -0.87 -12.33 -4.88
N ASP A 13 -0.34 -13.48 -4.47
CA ASP A 13 -0.44 -13.99 -3.10
C ASP A 13 0.68 -13.36 -2.26
N THR A 14 0.32 -12.39 -1.41
CA THR A 14 1.29 -11.63 -0.59
C THR A 14 0.64 -11.14 0.71
N THR A 15 1.45 -10.65 1.64
CA THR A 15 0.93 -9.92 2.80
C THR A 15 0.63 -8.49 2.41
N VAL A 16 -0.61 -8.05 2.64
CA VAL A 16 -1.03 -6.66 2.53
C VAL A 16 -0.90 -5.97 3.87
N TYR A 17 -0.59 -4.68 3.82
CA TYR A 17 -0.54 -3.82 4.99
C TYR A 17 -1.42 -2.59 4.77
N SER A 18 -2.15 -2.20 5.82
CA SER A 18 -2.58 -0.81 5.94
C SER A 18 -1.57 -0.05 6.77
N VAL A 19 -1.27 1.17 6.34
CA VAL A 19 -0.15 1.94 6.90
C VAL A 19 -0.52 3.40 7.14
N SER A 20 0.10 3.97 8.16
CA SER A 20 0.02 5.40 8.48
C SER A 20 1.41 6.03 8.35
N TYR A 21 1.50 7.19 7.69
CA TYR A 21 2.79 7.83 7.42
C TYR A 21 2.67 9.34 7.20
N ILE A 22 3.80 10.04 7.35
CA ILE A 22 3.94 11.45 6.96
C ILE A 22 4.64 11.48 5.59
N PRO A 23 4.05 12.09 4.54
CA PRO A 23 4.67 12.19 3.23
C PRO A 23 6.06 12.85 3.28
N THR A 24 6.97 12.46 2.39
CA THR A 24 8.36 12.95 2.40
C THR A 24 8.50 14.46 2.14
N ASN A 25 7.47 15.08 1.57
CA ASN A 25 7.39 16.54 1.40
C ASN A 25 6.91 17.29 2.66
N GLY A 26 6.63 16.60 3.76
CA GLY A 26 6.13 17.17 5.01
C GLY A 26 4.64 17.57 4.98
N GLY A 27 3.86 17.02 4.05
CA GLY A 27 2.42 17.21 3.96
C GLY A 27 1.64 16.64 5.15
N GLU A 28 0.30 16.73 5.06
CA GLU A 28 -0.58 16.18 6.08
C GLU A 28 -0.39 14.66 6.25
N PRO A 29 -0.50 14.12 7.47
CA PRO A 29 -0.44 12.69 7.71
C PRO A 29 -1.50 11.92 6.91
N VAL A 30 -1.09 10.77 6.37
CA VAL A 30 -1.99 9.80 5.75
C VAL A 30 -2.20 8.68 6.76
N GLU A 31 -3.47 8.39 7.08
CA GLU A 31 -3.85 7.35 8.06
C GLU A 31 -4.58 6.20 7.36
N ASP A 32 -4.33 4.96 7.80
CA ASP A 32 -4.97 3.73 7.29
C ASP A 32 -4.95 3.61 5.76
N HIS A 33 -3.83 3.98 5.12
CA HIS A 33 -3.66 3.87 3.67
C HIS A 33 -3.71 2.41 3.25
N LYS A 34 -4.65 2.07 2.37
CA LYS A 34 -4.89 0.72 1.86
C LYS A 34 -4.67 0.68 0.34
N TRP A 35 -3.76 -0.13 -0.16
CA TRP A 35 -2.85 -1.06 0.53
C TRP A 35 -1.45 -0.90 -0.02
N VAL A 36 -0.45 -1.21 0.80
CA VAL A 36 0.91 -1.55 0.32
C VAL A 36 1.13 -3.05 0.51
N ILE A 37 1.93 -3.67 -0.36
CA ILE A 37 2.30 -5.10 -0.23
C ILE A 37 3.70 -5.27 0.30
N HIS A 38 4.02 -6.48 0.79
CA HIS A 38 5.32 -6.79 1.37
C HIS A 38 6.49 -6.44 0.45
N GLU A 39 6.36 -6.71 -0.84
CA GLU A 39 7.37 -6.45 -1.86
C GLU A 39 7.60 -4.94 -2.13
N GLU A 40 6.71 -4.07 -1.65
CA GLU A 40 6.82 -2.61 -1.79
C GLU A 40 7.50 -1.94 -0.59
N LEU A 41 8.02 -2.72 0.36
CA LEU A 41 8.71 -2.22 1.54
C LEU A 41 10.23 -2.30 1.35
N GLU A 42 10.97 -1.41 2.00
CA GLU A 42 12.43 -1.43 1.97
C GLU A 42 12.97 -2.50 2.92
N ASN A 43 13.56 -3.56 2.33
CA ASN A 43 14.23 -4.65 3.05
C ASN A 43 13.38 -5.27 4.20
N PRO A 44 12.12 -5.68 3.97
CA PRO A 44 11.23 -6.14 5.04
C PRO A 44 11.60 -7.52 5.61
N GLY A 45 12.58 -8.21 5.01
CA GLY A 45 12.89 -9.60 5.32
C GLY A 45 11.92 -10.55 4.64
N GLU A 46 11.88 -11.80 5.10
CA GLU A 46 10.98 -12.85 4.58
C GLU A 46 9.69 -12.98 5.41
N ALA A 47 9.73 -12.53 6.66
CA ALA A 47 8.60 -12.63 7.57
C ALA A 47 7.72 -11.38 7.44
N SER A 48 6.41 -11.58 7.47
CA SER A 48 5.46 -10.47 7.52
C SER A 48 5.71 -9.57 8.73
N LEU A 49 5.50 -8.27 8.55
CA LEU A 49 5.56 -7.28 9.64
C LEU A 49 4.29 -7.34 10.50
N GLU A 50 4.40 -6.92 11.76
CA GLU A 50 3.30 -6.88 12.71
C GLU A 50 2.76 -5.44 12.90
N PRO A 51 1.51 -5.27 13.34
CA PRO A 51 0.99 -3.96 13.71
C PRO A 51 1.89 -3.25 14.75
N GLY A 52 2.24 -2.00 14.46
CA GLY A 52 3.16 -1.18 15.26
C GLY A 52 4.61 -1.18 14.76
N ASP A 53 4.98 -2.07 13.84
CA ASP A 53 6.30 -2.02 13.20
C ASP A 53 6.46 -0.76 12.34
N GLU A 54 7.67 -0.21 12.31
CA GLU A 54 8.04 0.90 11.42
C GLU A 54 8.89 0.39 10.26
N VAL A 55 8.58 0.84 9.04
CA VAL A 55 9.28 0.44 7.82
C VAL A 55 9.30 1.59 6.80
N VAL A 56 10.34 1.64 5.96
CA VAL A 56 10.41 2.60 4.85
C VAL A 56 9.70 2.01 3.63
N MET A 57 8.87 2.81 2.95
CA MET A 57 8.14 2.37 1.77
C MET A 57 8.91 2.64 0.48
N ASN A 58 8.98 1.65 -0.41
CA ASN A 58 9.39 1.79 -1.82
C ASN A 58 8.20 2.02 -2.77
N ALA A 59 6.96 1.96 -2.26
CA ALA A 59 5.75 2.23 -3.04
C ALA A 59 5.71 3.65 -3.61
N THR A 60 5.19 3.79 -4.84
CA THR A 60 5.06 5.07 -5.57
C THR A 60 3.62 5.35 -6.01
N HIS A 61 2.63 4.86 -5.26
CA HIS A 61 1.20 4.99 -5.62
C HIS A 61 0.74 6.44 -5.68
N MET A 62 1.33 7.29 -4.83
CA MET A 62 1.08 8.72 -4.75
C MET A 62 2.40 9.49 -4.67
N GLU A 63 2.39 10.73 -5.13
CA GLU A 63 3.54 11.63 -4.99
C GLU A 63 3.95 11.74 -3.50
N SER A 64 5.26 11.74 -3.24
CA SER A 64 5.84 11.85 -1.89
C SER A 64 5.58 10.65 -0.95
N MET A 65 5.17 9.49 -1.47
CA MET A 65 5.07 8.23 -0.71
C MET A 65 6.40 7.49 -0.59
N GLU A 66 7.14 7.39 -1.69
CA GLU A 66 8.43 6.69 -1.74
C GLU A 66 9.42 7.33 -0.74
N GLY A 67 10.06 6.48 0.06
CA GLY A 67 11.01 6.87 1.09
C GLY A 67 10.37 7.36 2.39
N ALA A 68 9.04 7.43 2.50
CA ALA A 68 8.39 7.76 3.77
C ALA A 68 8.51 6.58 4.75
N THR A 69 8.80 6.87 6.01
CA THR A 69 8.66 5.91 7.11
C THR A 69 7.19 5.79 7.47
N ALA A 70 6.69 4.56 7.47
CA ALA A 70 5.32 4.22 7.77
C ALA A 70 5.24 3.29 8.97
N THR A 71 4.18 3.44 9.75
CA THR A 71 3.77 2.48 10.79
C THR A 71 2.77 1.49 10.21
N ILE A 72 2.96 0.20 10.46
CA ILE A 72 2.00 -0.84 10.11
C ILE A 72 0.78 -0.74 11.04
N ASP A 73 -0.40 -0.50 10.48
CA ASP A 73 -1.66 -0.47 11.22
C ASP A 73 -2.32 -1.86 11.26
N SER A 74 -2.26 -2.59 10.16
CA SER A 74 -2.75 -3.98 10.05
C SER A 74 -1.97 -4.78 9.01
N ALA A 75 -1.96 -6.11 9.16
CA ALA A 75 -1.30 -7.04 8.24
C ALA A 75 -2.22 -8.24 7.97
N GLU A 76 -2.36 -8.63 6.70
CA GLU A 76 -3.17 -9.79 6.30
C GLU A 76 -2.53 -10.52 5.11
N GLN A 77 -2.42 -11.85 5.19
CA GLN A 77 -2.03 -12.67 4.05
C GLN A 77 -3.26 -12.94 3.17
N THR A 78 -3.23 -12.46 1.94
CA THR A 78 -4.36 -12.60 1.00
C THR A 78 -3.89 -12.57 -0.46
N THR A 79 -4.82 -12.71 -1.40
CA THR A 79 -4.57 -12.48 -2.83
C THR A 79 -5.00 -11.05 -3.17
N VAL A 80 -4.08 -10.25 -3.70
CA VAL A 80 -4.40 -8.92 -4.25
C VAL A 80 -4.41 -8.94 -5.77
N TYR A 81 -5.19 -8.02 -6.34
CA TYR A 81 -5.36 -7.91 -7.78
C TYR A 81 -4.91 -6.54 -8.25
N MET A 82 -4.08 -6.53 -9.29
CA MET A 82 -3.88 -5.34 -10.11
C MET A 82 -5.03 -5.29 -11.12
N VAL A 83 -5.65 -4.12 -11.26
CA VAL A 83 -6.80 -3.93 -12.13
C VAL A 83 -6.62 -2.74 -13.05
N ASP A 84 -6.99 -2.92 -14.31
CA ASP A 84 -7.19 -1.84 -15.27
C ASP A 84 -8.66 -1.43 -15.24
N PHE A 85 -8.93 -0.13 -15.08
CA PHE A 85 -10.29 0.40 -15.06
C PHE A 85 -10.34 1.78 -15.73
N VAL A 86 -11.54 2.15 -16.18
CA VAL A 86 -11.82 3.52 -16.64
C VAL A 86 -12.53 4.25 -15.52
N THR A 87 -12.06 5.46 -15.19
CA THR A 87 -12.70 6.29 -14.17
C THR A 87 -14.12 6.65 -14.59
N THR A 88 -15.08 6.43 -13.70
CA THR A 88 -16.42 6.98 -13.85
C THR A 88 -16.41 8.40 -13.27
N ASP A 89 -16.71 9.39 -14.09
CA ASP A 89 -16.96 10.75 -13.61
C ASP A 89 -18.29 10.75 -12.85
N THR A 90 -18.23 10.59 -11.53
CA THR A 90 -19.37 10.73 -10.63
C THR A 90 -19.05 11.76 -9.57
#